data_AF-A0A3D4N188-F1
#
_entry.id   AF-A0A3D4N188-F1
#
_cell.length_a   1.000
_cell.length_b   1.000
_cell.length_c   1.000
_cell.angle_alpha   90.00
_cell.angle_beta   90.00
_cell.angle_gamma   90.00
#
_symmetry.space_group_name_H-M   'P 1'
#
loop_
_entity.id
_entity.type
_entity.pdbx_description
1 polymer ?
#
loop_
_entity_poly.entity_id
_entity_poly.type
_entity_poly.pdbx_seq_one_letter_code
_entity_poly.pdbx_strand_id
1 'polypeptide(L)'
;MKLELETIPVWDGVKSDKECFLCELMKEAETHAVSYFLGSSVMHPETRLAVNETGFCPNHWALLAAAGKPQALALISHTYLEQTLGQLEGRIERIVKGKAGRKTTSAVRDMVATMQKREAGCLVCDKMKGRLDRYATTIVYLWGNDAEFRQALSEGKGVCLHHLEALLNVAPAVLDTKQIQVFSAELTTLVHHNLKRLEHDLWWMTQKYKAEHVDSPWNGCEDAHKRLVNKLIGEGRIFSGS
;
A
#
# COMPACT_ATOMS: atom_id res chain seq x y z
N MET A 1 17.31 15.94 -11.09
CA MET A 1 16.62 14.64 -10.95
C MET A 1 15.78 14.46 -12.20
N LYS A 2 16.00 13.42 -13.00
CA LYS A 2 15.18 13.16 -14.20
C LYS A 2 13.87 12.55 -13.69
N LEU A 3 12.74 13.22 -13.92
CA LEU A 3 11.42 12.70 -13.55
C LEU A 3 11.16 11.44 -14.38
N GLU A 4 11.22 10.27 -13.75
CA GLU A 4 10.73 9.03 -14.36
C GLU A 4 9.22 8.98 -14.18
N LEU A 5 8.50 9.31 -15.25
CA LEU A 5 7.04 9.35 -15.27
C LEU A 5 6.50 8.00 -15.73
N GLU A 6 5.53 7.46 -14.98
CA GLU A 6 4.85 6.20 -15.28
C GLU A 6 3.52 6.50 -15.99
N THR A 7 3.60 7.19 -17.15
CA THR A 7 2.41 7.77 -17.81
C THR A 7 1.42 6.73 -18.30
N ILE A 8 1.89 5.60 -18.85
CA ILE A 8 1.01 4.55 -19.38
C ILE A 8 0.15 3.92 -18.27
N PRO A 9 0.73 3.37 -17.17
CA PRO A 9 -0.09 2.83 -16.07
C PRO A 9 -1.04 3.86 -15.47
N VAL A 10 -0.62 5.12 -15.34
CA VAL A 10 -1.48 6.17 -14.77
C VAL A 10 -2.68 6.47 -15.67
N TRP A 11 -2.48 6.51 -16.99
CA TRP A 11 -3.57 6.67 -17.95
C TRP A 11 -4.55 5.50 -17.94
N ASP A 12 -4.03 4.27 -17.93
CA ASP A 12 -4.86 3.05 -17.85
C ASP A 12 -5.66 3.02 -16.55
N GLY A 13 -5.02 3.43 -15.44
CA GLY A 13 -5.66 3.59 -14.15
C GLY A 13 -6.84 4.55 -14.20
N VAL A 14 -6.66 5.78 -14.68
CA VAL A 14 -7.76 6.76 -14.74
C VAL A 14 -8.95 6.26 -15.57
N LYS A 15 -8.70 5.46 -16.61
CA LYS A 15 -9.74 4.87 -17.48
C LYS A 15 -10.41 3.61 -16.91
N SER A 16 -9.98 3.10 -15.75
CA SER A 16 -10.44 1.81 -15.19
C SER A 16 -11.80 1.84 -14.47
N ASP A 17 -12.46 3.01 -14.39
CA ASP A 17 -13.74 3.25 -13.68
C ASP A 17 -13.81 2.74 -12.21
N LYS A 18 -12.65 2.64 -11.55
CA LYS A 18 -12.54 2.22 -10.15
C LYS A 18 -12.87 3.37 -9.19
N GLU A 19 -13.38 3.04 -8.00
CA GLU A 19 -13.61 4.01 -6.91
C GLU A 19 -12.32 4.75 -6.50
N CYS A 20 -11.18 4.08 -6.65
CA CYS A 20 -9.86 4.68 -6.59
C CYS A 20 -8.94 3.95 -7.56
N PHE A 21 -8.62 4.58 -8.68
CA PHE A 21 -7.71 3.97 -9.65
C PHE A 21 -6.29 3.78 -9.09
N LEU A 22 -5.82 4.68 -8.21
CA LEU A 22 -4.51 4.54 -7.58
C LEU A 22 -4.43 3.30 -6.66
N CYS A 23 -5.54 2.88 -6.04
CA CYS A 23 -5.56 1.61 -5.31
C CYS A 23 -5.31 0.41 -6.23
N GLU A 24 -5.87 0.42 -7.44
CA GLU A 24 -5.67 -0.67 -8.42
C GLU A 24 -4.20 -0.73 -8.85
N LEU A 25 -3.62 0.42 -9.22
CA LEU A 25 -2.20 0.51 -9.58
C LEU A 25 -1.29 0.04 -8.45
N MET A 26 -1.64 0.36 -7.20
CA MET A 26 -0.87 -0.06 -6.04
C MET A 26 -1.01 -1.56 -5.73
N LYS A 27 -2.17 -2.16 -5.93
CA LYS A 27 -2.35 -3.62 -5.84
C LYS A 27 -1.56 -4.37 -6.89
N GLU A 28 -1.55 -3.85 -8.11
CA GLU A 28 -0.73 -4.41 -9.19
C GLU A 28 0.76 -4.28 -8.85
N ALA A 29 1.18 -3.12 -8.32
CA ALA A 29 2.54 -2.92 -7.85
C ALA A 29 2.94 -3.88 -6.70
N GLU A 30 2.05 -4.16 -5.75
CA GLU A 30 2.25 -5.14 -4.69
C GLU A 30 2.42 -6.55 -5.27
N THR A 31 1.52 -6.93 -6.19
CA THR A 31 1.55 -8.23 -6.87
C THR A 31 2.86 -8.42 -7.64
N HIS A 32 3.32 -7.37 -8.35
CA HIS A 32 4.61 -7.36 -9.03
C HIS A 32 5.79 -7.44 -8.06
N ALA A 33 5.73 -6.75 -6.92
CA ALA A 33 6.79 -6.80 -5.92
C ALA A 33 6.88 -8.19 -5.24
N VAL A 34 5.76 -8.79 -4.88
CA VAL A 34 5.69 -10.17 -4.36
C VAL A 34 6.23 -11.15 -5.42
N SER A 35 5.79 -11.00 -6.67
CA SER A 35 6.26 -11.84 -7.77
C SER A 35 7.76 -11.68 -8.05
N TYR A 36 8.30 -10.47 -7.88
CA TYR A 36 9.73 -10.19 -7.97
C TYR A 36 10.49 -11.00 -6.92
N PHE A 37 10.11 -10.91 -5.64
CA PHE A 37 10.77 -11.61 -4.53
C PHE A 37 10.55 -13.13 -4.50
N LEU A 38 9.72 -13.66 -5.39
CA LEU A 38 9.55 -15.10 -5.60
C LEU A 38 9.95 -15.55 -7.01
N GLY A 39 10.45 -14.63 -7.84
CA GLY A 39 10.88 -14.87 -9.20
C GLY A 39 12.36 -15.24 -9.27
N SER A 40 12.99 -14.98 -10.42
CA SER A 40 14.44 -15.17 -10.60
C SER A 40 15.29 -14.30 -9.66
N SER A 41 14.73 -13.23 -9.10
CA SER A 41 15.49 -12.29 -8.27
C SER A 41 16.10 -12.92 -7.02
N VAL A 42 15.48 -13.99 -6.50
CA VAL A 42 15.96 -14.76 -5.34
C VAL A 42 17.30 -15.43 -5.58
N MET A 43 17.67 -15.63 -6.84
CA MET A 43 18.96 -16.21 -7.22
C MET A 43 20.09 -15.17 -7.13
N HIS A 44 19.77 -13.87 -7.19
CA HIS A 44 20.77 -12.82 -7.07
C HIS A 44 21.22 -12.67 -5.60
N PRO A 45 22.54 -12.72 -5.32
CA PRO A 45 23.07 -12.54 -3.97
C PRO A 45 22.62 -11.22 -3.32
N GLU A 46 22.57 -10.13 -4.08
CA GLU A 46 22.16 -8.80 -3.59
C GLU A 46 20.73 -8.80 -3.03
N THR A 47 19.79 -9.44 -3.73
CA THR A 47 18.40 -9.57 -3.26
C THR A 47 18.35 -10.35 -1.94
N ARG A 48 19.10 -11.46 -1.83
CA ARG A 48 19.14 -12.27 -0.61
C ARG A 48 19.75 -11.51 0.56
N LEU A 49 20.81 -10.74 0.33
CA LEU A 49 21.41 -9.88 1.35
C LEU A 49 20.42 -8.81 1.84
N ALA A 50 19.70 -8.16 0.92
CA ALA A 50 18.67 -7.19 1.29
C ALA A 50 17.54 -7.83 2.12
N VAL A 51 17.06 -9.01 1.71
CA VAL A 51 16.02 -9.75 2.46
C VAL A 51 16.53 -10.13 3.83
N ASN A 52 17.77 -10.61 3.93
CA ASN A 52 18.42 -10.97 5.18
C ASN A 52 18.52 -9.78 6.15
N GLU A 53 18.81 -8.58 5.65
CA GLU A 53 18.94 -7.36 6.44
C GLU A 53 17.58 -6.78 6.89
N THR A 54 16.62 -6.68 5.97
CA THR A 54 15.36 -5.94 6.19
C THR A 54 14.15 -6.84 6.40
N GLY A 55 14.06 -7.95 5.66
CA GLY A 55 12.92 -8.86 5.70
C GLY A 55 11.61 -8.26 5.14
N PHE A 56 10.49 -8.80 5.64
CA PHE A 56 9.14 -8.40 5.26
C PHE A 56 8.25 -8.22 6.49
N CYS A 57 7.22 -7.37 6.38
CA CYS A 57 6.23 -7.21 7.43
C CYS A 57 5.30 -8.45 7.51
N PRO A 58 4.53 -8.63 8.60
CA PRO A 58 3.65 -9.78 8.76
C PRO A 58 2.69 -10.00 7.58
N ASN A 59 2.11 -8.93 7.04
CA ASN A 59 1.23 -9.00 5.88
C ASN A 59 1.95 -9.55 4.64
N HIS A 60 3.15 -9.02 4.35
CA HIS A 60 3.91 -9.44 3.17
C HIS A 60 4.52 -10.84 3.31
N TRP A 61 4.88 -11.26 4.53
CA TRP A 61 5.22 -12.67 4.76
C TRP A 61 4.02 -13.60 4.46
N ALA A 62 2.82 -13.23 4.90
CA ALA A 62 1.60 -14.00 4.61
C ALA A 62 1.28 -14.03 3.10
N LEU A 63 1.41 -12.90 2.41
CA LEU A 63 1.23 -12.83 0.95
C LEU A 63 2.26 -13.67 0.20
N LEU A 64 3.54 -13.61 0.58
CA LEU A 64 4.60 -14.44 0.00
C LEU A 64 4.32 -15.93 0.19
N ALA A 65 3.85 -16.34 1.38
CA ALA A 65 3.47 -17.72 1.67
C ALA A 65 2.27 -18.20 0.84
N ALA A 66 1.29 -17.32 0.60
CA ALA A 66 0.10 -17.63 -0.18
C ALA A 66 0.32 -17.61 -1.71
N ALA A 67 1.45 -17.06 -2.19
CA ALA A 67 1.71 -16.83 -3.61
C ALA A 67 2.05 -18.08 -4.45
N GLY A 68 1.98 -19.29 -3.87
CA GLY A 68 2.11 -20.55 -4.61
C GLY A 68 3.52 -20.88 -5.13
N LYS A 69 4.57 -20.28 -4.59
CA LYS A 69 5.98 -20.52 -4.97
C LYS A 69 6.84 -20.99 -3.79
N PRO A 70 6.59 -22.20 -3.25
CA PRO A 70 7.19 -22.65 -1.99
C PRO A 70 8.72 -22.79 -2.05
N GLN A 71 9.29 -23.23 -3.18
CA GLN A 71 10.75 -23.38 -3.31
C GLN A 71 11.48 -22.03 -3.24
N ALA A 72 10.97 -21.02 -3.97
CA ALA A 72 11.56 -19.68 -3.97
C ALA A 72 11.48 -19.04 -2.59
N LEU A 73 10.32 -19.16 -1.94
CA LEU A 73 10.14 -18.69 -0.57
C LEU A 73 11.07 -19.40 0.41
N ALA A 74 11.16 -20.74 0.33
CA ALA A 74 12.03 -21.53 1.20
C ALA A 74 13.49 -21.09 1.09
N LEU A 75 13.97 -20.78 -0.12
CA LEU A 75 15.35 -20.34 -0.34
C LEU A 75 15.65 -19.01 0.36
N ILE A 76 14.80 -17.99 0.19
CA ILE A 76 15.01 -16.68 0.82
C ILE A 76 14.76 -16.73 2.34
N SER A 77 13.79 -17.54 2.78
CA SER A 77 13.49 -17.67 4.21
C SER A 77 14.56 -18.46 4.94
N HIS A 78 15.25 -19.40 4.27
CA HIS A 78 16.34 -20.16 4.87
C HIS A 78 17.50 -19.24 5.26
N THR A 79 17.99 -18.42 4.32
CA THR A 79 19.10 -17.51 4.61
C THR A 79 18.72 -16.43 5.63
N TYR A 80 17.46 -15.97 5.60
CA TYR A 80 16.92 -15.06 6.60
C TYR A 80 16.84 -15.71 7.99
N LEU A 81 16.48 -17.00 8.06
CA LEU A 81 16.47 -17.77 9.30
C LEU A 81 17.88 -17.99 9.84
N GLU A 82 18.86 -18.35 9.00
CA GLU A 82 20.27 -18.50 9.42
C GLU A 82 20.80 -17.20 10.03
N GLN A 83 20.54 -16.05 9.38
CA GLN A 83 20.90 -14.75 9.93
C GLN A 83 20.17 -14.46 11.26
N THR A 84 18.89 -14.82 11.34
CA THR A 84 18.13 -14.68 12.58
C THR A 84 18.75 -15.52 13.69
N LEU A 85 19.04 -16.81 13.45
CA LEU A 85 19.66 -17.69 14.44
C LEU A 85 21.01 -17.14 14.92
N GLY A 86 21.88 -16.71 14.01
CA GLY A 86 23.16 -16.09 14.37
C GLY A 86 23.03 -14.84 15.24
N GLN A 87 21.94 -14.07 15.08
CA GLN A 87 21.64 -12.94 15.96
C GLN A 87 21.08 -13.39 17.32
N LEU A 88 20.34 -14.49 17.39
CA LEU A 88 19.60 -14.89 18.59
C LEU A 88 20.36 -15.85 19.50
N GLU A 89 21.16 -16.77 18.99
CA GLU A 89 21.78 -17.84 19.79
C GLU A 89 22.54 -17.31 21.01
N GLY A 90 23.47 -16.38 20.83
CA GLY A 90 24.23 -15.78 21.95
C GLY A 90 23.37 -14.93 22.89
N ARG A 91 22.20 -14.44 22.46
CA ARG A 91 21.24 -13.72 23.31
C ARG A 91 20.42 -14.71 24.13
N ILE A 92 19.93 -15.78 23.50
CA ILE A 92 19.21 -16.88 24.14
C ILE A 92 20.08 -17.49 25.23
N GLU A 93 21.33 -17.83 24.92
CA GLU A 93 22.25 -18.41 25.90
C GLU A 93 22.46 -17.51 27.12
N ARG A 94 22.61 -16.19 26.92
CA ARG A 94 22.76 -15.22 28.02
C ARG A 94 21.52 -15.18 28.92
N ILE A 95 20.33 -15.35 28.37
CA ILE A 95 19.09 -15.40 29.13
C ILE A 95 18.96 -16.74 29.87
N VAL A 96 19.16 -17.86 29.17
CA VAL A 96 19.03 -19.22 29.73
C VAL A 96 20.03 -19.49 30.85
N LYS A 97 21.29 -19.08 30.69
CA LYS A 97 22.35 -19.26 31.70
C LYS A 97 22.34 -18.14 32.76
N GLY A 98 21.47 -17.14 32.61
CA GLY A 98 21.40 -15.97 33.48
C GLY A 98 20.88 -16.30 34.87
N LYS A 99 21.46 -15.68 35.90
CA LYS A 99 20.90 -15.70 37.27
C LYS A 99 19.98 -14.50 37.50
N ALA A 100 19.04 -14.62 38.42
CA ALA A 100 18.15 -13.51 38.77
C ALA A 100 18.95 -12.24 39.11
N GLY A 101 18.55 -11.10 38.52
CA GLY A 101 19.18 -9.80 38.76
C GLY A 101 19.39 -8.98 37.49
N ARG A 102 20.08 -7.83 37.65
CA ARG A 102 20.22 -6.78 36.64
C ARG A 102 20.80 -7.25 35.30
N LYS A 103 21.72 -8.23 35.31
CA LYS A 103 22.33 -8.77 34.08
C LYS A 103 21.30 -9.47 33.19
N THR A 104 20.42 -10.29 33.78
CA THR A 104 19.36 -11.00 33.05
C THR A 104 18.30 -10.03 32.53
N THR A 105 17.91 -9.02 33.32
CA THR A 105 17.02 -7.94 32.85
C THR A 105 17.60 -7.20 31.64
N SER A 106 18.91 -6.93 31.63
CA SER A 106 19.57 -6.32 30.49
C SER A 106 19.60 -7.23 29.26
N ALA A 107 19.81 -8.54 29.44
CA ALA A 107 19.79 -9.51 28.34
C ALA A 107 18.39 -9.65 27.72
N VAL A 108 17.34 -9.65 28.55
CA VAL A 108 15.94 -9.62 28.08
C VAL A 108 15.66 -8.34 27.29
N ARG A 109 16.11 -7.18 27.77
CA ARG A 109 15.95 -5.91 27.03
C ARG A 109 16.65 -5.92 25.68
N ASP A 110 17.87 -6.45 25.62
CA ASP A 110 18.61 -6.63 24.36
C ASP A 110 17.87 -7.56 23.39
N MET A 111 17.29 -8.67 23.89
CA MET A 111 16.44 -9.55 23.08
C MET A 111 15.20 -8.82 22.52
N VAL A 112 14.48 -8.07 23.35
CA VAL A 112 13.31 -7.29 22.92
C VAL A 112 13.69 -6.27 21.84
N ALA A 113 14.76 -5.50 22.04
CA ALA A 113 15.25 -4.54 21.05
C ALA A 113 15.65 -5.22 19.74
N THR A 114 16.20 -6.44 19.81
CA THR A 114 16.55 -7.23 18.62
C THR A 114 15.30 -7.67 17.86
N MET A 115 14.23 -8.09 18.55
CA MET A 115 12.94 -8.43 17.92
C MET A 115 12.29 -7.22 17.26
N GLN A 116 12.27 -6.08 17.95
CA GLN A 116 11.74 -4.83 17.40
C GLN A 116 12.50 -4.40 16.15
N LYS A 117 13.84 -4.49 16.16
CA LYS A 117 14.66 -4.16 14.98
C LYS A 117 14.37 -5.11 13.81
N ARG A 118 14.20 -6.40 14.07
CA ARG A 118 13.88 -7.40 13.03
C ARG A 118 12.51 -7.15 12.38
N GLU A 119 11.56 -6.62 13.14
CA GLU A 119 10.21 -6.27 12.66
C GLU A 119 10.16 -4.88 12.00
N ALA A 120 11.20 -4.06 12.18
CA ALA A 120 11.30 -2.71 11.64
C ALA A 120 11.74 -2.73 10.17
N GLY A 121 10.83 -3.11 9.27
CA GLY A 121 11.06 -2.97 7.83
C GLY A 121 10.24 -3.91 6.96
N CYS A 122 10.13 -3.56 5.67
CA CYS A 122 9.61 -4.47 4.67
C CYS A 122 10.01 -4.03 3.26
N LEU A 123 10.78 -4.87 2.57
CA LEU A 123 11.24 -4.57 1.21
C LEU A 123 10.11 -4.43 0.19
N VAL A 124 8.99 -5.15 0.36
CA VAL A 124 7.81 -4.97 -0.50
C VAL A 124 7.17 -3.61 -0.23
N CYS A 125 6.98 -3.23 1.03
CA CYS A 125 6.46 -1.92 1.38
C CYS A 125 7.35 -0.78 0.87
N ASP A 126 8.67 -0.92 0.97
CA ASP A 126 9.61 0.10 0.47
C ASP A 126 9.49 0.26 -1.05
N LYS A 127 9.39 -0.86 -1.79
CA LYS A 127 9.13 -0.84 -3.23
C LYS A 127 7.78 -0.20 -3.56
N MET A 128 6.73 -0.52 -2.80
CA MET A 128 5.41 0.07 -2.96
C MET A 128 5.45 1.58 -2.69
N LYS A 129 6.15 2.03 -1.65
CA LYS A 129 6.27 3.45 -1.32
C LYS A 129 6.92 4.22 -2.47
N GLY A 130 8.03 3.70 -3.01
CA GLY A 130 8.66 4.30 -4.18
C GLY A 130 7.76 4.30 -5.43
N ARG A 131 6.91 3.28 -5.62
CA ARG A 131 5.90 3.25 -6.69
C ARG A 131 4.81 4.29 -6.47
N LEU A 132 4.28 4.40 -5.26
CA LEU A 132 3.27 5.39 -4.91
C LEU A 132 3.77 6.81 -5.18
N ASP A 133 5.00 7.12 -4.77
CA ASP A 133 5.61 8.44 -5.00
C ASP A 133 5.71 8.76 -6.50
N ARG A 134 6.13 7.80 -7.33
CA ARG A 134 6.20 7.98 -8.80
C ARG A 134 4.82 8.11 -9.44
N TYR A 135 3.85 7.30 -9.04
CA TYR A 135 2.48 7.41 -9.54
C TYR A 135 1.86 8.74 -9.15
N ALA A 136 1.95 9.15 -7.88
CA ALA A 136 1.42 10.41 -7.40
C ALA A 136 2.06 11.60 -8.14
N THR A 137 3.39 11.58 -8.29
CA THR A 137 4.12 12.61 -9.06
C THR A 137 3.65 12.66 -10.51
N THR A 138 3.47 11.50 -11.15
CA THR A 138 3.00 11.41 -12.53
C THR A 138 1.58 11.93 -12.69
N ILE A 139 0.66 11.57 -11.78
CA ILE A 139 -0.73 12.04 -11.80
C ILE A 139 -0.80 13.56 -11.70
N VAL A 140 -0.08 14.14 -10.72
CA VAL A 140 -0.04 15.58 -10.51
C VAL A 140 0.60 16.29 -11.71
N TYR A 141 1.69 15.74 -12.24
CA TYR A 141 2.36 16.28 -13.43
C TYR A 141 1.43 16.28 -14.64
N LEU A 142 0.76 15.15 -14.93
CA LEU A 142 -0.16 15.04 -16.05
C LEU A 142 -1.35 15.98 -15.88
N TRP A 143 -1.93 16.10 -14.68
CA TRP A 143 -3.01 17.05 -14.44
C TRP A 143 -2.62 18.50 -14.78
N GLY A 144 -1.36 18.89 -14.49
CA GLY A 144 -0.87 20.24 -14.76
C GLY A 144 -0.48 20.52 -16.22
N ASN A 145 -0.18 19.48 -17.00
CA ASN A 145 0.44 19.61 -18.32
C ASN A 145 -0.35 18.95 -19.46
N ASP A 146 -1.39 18.17 -19.15
CA ASP A 146 -2.19 17.41 -20.11
C ASP A 146 -3.68 17.66 -19.84
N ALA A 147 -4.31 18.41 -20.75
CA ALA A 147 -5.72 18.79 -20.64
C ALA A 147 -6.66 17.58 -20.78
N GLU A 148 -6.31 16.59 -21.61
CA GLU A 148 -7.10 15.36 -21.77
C GLU A 148 -7.05 14.54 -20.49
N PHE A 149 -5.88 14.46 -19.86
CA PHE A 149 -5.74 13.76 -18.57
C PHE A 149 -6.56 14.43 -17.47
N ARG A 150 -6.49 15.77 -17.39
CA ARG A 150 -7.28 16.53 -16.42
C ARG A 150 -8.78 16.30 -16.61
N GLN A 151 -9.26 16.30 -17.86
CA GLN A 151 -10.65 15.99 -18.18
C GLN A 151 -11.02 14.57 -17.75
N ALA A 152 -10.23 13.57 -18.16
CA ALA A 152 -10.48 12.17 -17.82
C ALA A 152 -10.51 11.92 -16.29
N LEU A 153 -9.62 12.59 -15.53
CA LEU A 153 -9.64 12.52 -14.07
C LEU A 153 -10.93 13.10 -13.49
N SER A 154 -11.41 14.23 -14.02
CA SER A 154 -12.62 14.91 -13.54
C SER A 154 -13.91 14.14 -13.81
N GLU A 155 -13.93 13.32 -14.87
CA GLU A 155 -15.06 12.46 -15.24
C GLU A 155 -15.07 11.13 -14.45
N GLY A 156 -13.94 10.77 -13.83
CA GLY A 156 -13.80 9.55 -13.05
C GLY A 156 -14.40 9.63 -11.64
N LYS A 157 -14.18 8.58 -10.85
CA LYS A 157 -14.60 8.52 -9.43
C LYS A 157 -13.55 9.09 -8.46
N GLY A 158 -12.41 9.53 -8.97
CA GLY A 158 -11.29 10.08 -8.22
C GLY A 158 -10.49 9.02 -7.44
N VAL A 159 -10.09 9.35 -6.21
CA VAL A 159 -9.24 8.50 -5.35
C VAL A 159 -9.87 8.27 -3.96
N CYS A 160 -9.35 7.30 -3.20
CA CYS A 160 -9.73 7.07 -1.81
C CYS A 160 -9.15 8.15 -0.90
N LEU A 161 -9.64 8.25 0.34
CA LEU A 161 -9.15 9.26 1.30
C LEU A 161 -7.65 9.13 1.60
N HIS A 162 -7.13 7.91 1.67
CA HIS A 162 -5.70 7.66 1.85
C HIS A 162 -4.86 8.20 0.68
N HIS A 163 -5.30 7.96 -0.56
CA HIS A 163 -4.58 8.40 -1.75
C HIS A 163 -4.83 9.87 -2.09
N LEU A 164 -5.92 10.47 -1.60
CA LEU A 164 -6.13 11.92 -1.66
C LEU A 164 -5.00 12.65 -0.91
N GLU A 165 -4.68 12.20 0.30
CA GLU A 165 -3.56 12.74 1.08
C GLU A 165 -2.24 12.68 0.30
N ALA A 166 -1.94 11.52 -0.29
CA ALA A 166 -0.71 11.32 -1.07
C ALA A 166 -0.60 12.31 -2.24
N LEU A 167 -1.69 12.54 -2.99
CA LEU A 167 -1.69 13.48 -4.11
C LEU A 167 -1.54 14.94 -3.66
N LEU A 168 -2.24 15.33 -2.59
CA LEU A 168 -2.15 16.69 -2.04
C LEU A 168 -0.76 16.98 -1.47
N ASN A 169 -0.09 15.99 -0.88
CA ASN A 169 1.27 16.12 -0.37
C ASN A 169 2.31 16.29 -1.49
N VAL A 170 2.11 15.65 -2.65
CA VAL A 170 3.03 15.74 -3.80
C VAL A 170 2.81 17.01 -4.62
N ALA A 171 1.58 17.57 -4.63
CA ALA A 171 1.24 18.74 -5.44
C ALA A 171 2.22 19.93 -5.32
N PRO A 172 2.67 20.36 -4.12
CA PRO A 172 3.58 21.49 -3.98
C PRO A 172 4.98 21.29 -4.57
N ALA A 173 5.39 20.04 -4.78
CA ALA A 173 6.69 19.73 -5.38
C ALA A 173 6.65 19.73 -6.92
N VAL A 174 5.46 19.72 -7.53
CA VAL A 174 5.28 19.50 -8.98
C VAL A 174 4.61 20.69 -9.66
N LEU A 175 3.69 21.37 -8.97
CA LEU A 175 2.85 22.45 -9.51
C LEU A 175 3.24 23.81 -8.95
N ASP A 176 2.95 24.88 -9.70
CA ASP A 176 3.07 26.25 -9.18
C ASP A 176 1.95 26.60 -8.18
N THR A 177 2.08 27.71 -7.45
CA THR A 177 1.12 28.12 -6.41
C THR A 177 -0.33 28.24 -6.91
N LYS A 178 -0.53 28.72 -8.14
CA LYS A 178 -1.87 28.85 -8.73
C LYS A 178 -2.42 27.47 -9.10
N GLN A 179 -1.59 26.64 -9.73
CA GLN A 179 -1.94 25.27 -10.09
C GLN A 179 -2.24 24.42 -8.85
N ILE A 180 -1.49 24.55 -7.75
CA ILE A 180 -1.76 23.84 -6.48
C ILE A 180 -3.17 24.16 -5.98
N GLN A 181 -3.56 25.43 -5.98
CA GLN A 181 -4.89 25.85 -5.52
C GLN A 181 -5.99 25.23 -6.39
N VAL A 182 -5.85 25.29 -7.71
CA VAL A 182 -6.84 24.75 -8.64
C VAL A 182 -6.90 23.22 -8.57
N PHE A 183 -5.75 22.53 -8.55
CA PHE A 183 -5.67 21.07 -8.41
C PHE A 183 -6.34 20.60 -7.14
N SER A 184 -6.00 21.22 -6.01
CA SER A 184 -6.54 20.84 -4.71
C SER A 184 -8.05 21.05 -4.67
N ALA A 185 -8.56 22.16 -5.22
CA ALA A 185 -9.99 22.44 -5.29
C ALA A 185 -10.74 21.42 -6.16
N GLU A 186 -10.22 21.11 -7.34
CA GLU A 186 -10.86 20.14 -8.26
C GLU A 186 -10.84 18.72 -7.69
N LEU A 187 -9.68 18.26 -7.20
CA LEU A 187 -9.54 16.91 -6.67
C LEU A 187 -10.40 16.69 -5.41
N THR A 188 -10.40 17.64 -4.48
CA THR A 188 -11.23 17.54 -3.27
C THR A 188 -12.72 17.63 -3.58
N THR A 189 -13.12 18.46 -4.54
CA THR A 189 -14.50 18.54 -5.02
C THR A 189 -14.96 17.23 -5.65
N LEU A 190 -14.11 16.63 -6.49
CA LEU A 190 -14.37 15.32 -7.11
C LEU A 190 -14.54 14.22 -6.06
N VAL A 191 -13.64 14.17 -5.06
CA VAL A 191 -13.73 13.20 -3.97
C VAL A 191 -14.98 13.45 -3.12
N HIS A 192 -15.31 14.70 -2.79
CA HIS A 192 -16.51 15.04 -2.03
C HIS A 192 -17.79 14.64 -2.76
N HIS A 193 -17.90 14.93 -4.06
CA HIS A 193 -19.03 14.49 -4.89
C HIS A 193 -19.20 12.96 -4.84
N ASN A 194 -18.11 12.21 -4.98
CA ASN A 194 -18.16 10.75 -4.93
C ASN A 194 -18.45 10.19 -3.53
N LEU A 195 -18.03 10.86 -2.46
CA LEU A 195 -18.43 10.49 -1.10
C LEU A 195 -19.93 10.69 -0.89
N LYS A 196 -20.51 11.77 -1.44
CA LYS A 196 -21.96 12.01 -1.40
C LYS A 196 -22.75 10.97 -2.20
N ARG A 197 -22.25 10.57 -3.37
CA ARG A 197 -22.79 9.43 -4.13
C ARG A 197 -22.80 8.15 -3.28
N LEU A 198 -21.68 7.82 -2.63
CA LEU A 198 -21.58 6.62 -1.79
C LEU A 198 -22.46 6.67 -0.53
N GLU A 199 -22.65 7.86 0.07
CA GLU A 199 -23.59 8.06 1.17
C GLU A 199 -25.02 7.66 0.74
N HIS A 200 -25.46 8.16 -0.43
CA HIS A 200 -26.75 7.83 -0.99
C HIS A 200 -26.87 6.33 -1.31
N ASP A 201 -25.86 5.74 -1.97
CA ASP A 201 -25.85 4.32 -2.32
C ASP A 201 -25.95 3.43 -1.06
N LEU A 202 -25.21 3.79 0.00
CA LEU A 202 -25.27 3.08 1.27
C LEU A 202 -26.63 3.22 1.93
N TRP A 203 -27.21 4.43 1.92
CA TRP A 203 -28.56 4.63 2.44
C TRP A 203 -29.57 3.76 1.68
N TRP A 204 -29.52 3.71 0.34
CA TRP A 204 -30.43 2.86 -0.44
C TRP A 204 -30.22 1.38 -0.14
N MET A 205 -28.96 0.94 0.00
CA MET A 205 -28.64 -0.41 0.43
C MET A 205 -29.32 -0.76 1.77
N THR A 206 -29.33 0.17 2.75
CA THR A 206 -30.06 -0.07 4.02
C THR A 206 -31.57 -0.12 3.85
N GLN A 207 -32.15 0.67 2.93
CA GLN A 207 -33.59 0.65 2.66
C GLN A 207 -34.02 -0.68 2.05
N LYS A 208 -33.19 -1.29 1.19
CA LYS A 208 -33.48 -2.57 0.51
C LYS A 208 -33.72 -3.74 1.45
N TYR A 209 -33.27 -3.67 2.70
CA TYR A 209 -33.55 -4.69 3.72
C TYR A 209 -34.90 -4.51 4.43
N LYS A 210 -35.62 -3.40 4.20
CA LYS A 210 -36.97 -3.18 4.73
C LYS A 210 -38.00 -3.93 3.89
N ALA A 211 -39.02 -4.49 4.54
CA ALA A 211 -40.08 -5.25 3.88
C ALA A 211 -40.78 -4.46 2.76
N GLU A 212 -40.92 -3.15 2.94
CA GLU A 212 -41.54 -2.20 2.01
C GLU A 212 -40.78 -2.06 0.68
N HIS A 213 -39.48 -2.39 0.67
CA HIS A 213 -38.58 -2.22 -0.48
C HIS A 213 -38.05 -3.56 -1.01
N VAL A 214 -38.65 -4.68 -0.61
CA VAL A 214 -38.18 -6.01 -1.03
C VAL A 214 -38.20 -6.16 -2.55
N ASP A 215 -39.27 -5.67 -3.19
CA ASP A 215 -39.48 -5.72 -4.65
C ASP A 215 -38.90 -4.50 -5.40
N SER A 216 -38.37 -3.51 -4.68
CA SER A 216 -37.73 -2.34 -5.32
C SER A 216 -36.40 -2.73 -5.96
N PRO A 217 -35.97 -2.13 -7.09
CA PRO A 217 -34.68 -2.44 -7.71
C PRO A 217 -33.50 -1.95 -6.84
N TRP A 218 -32.36 -2.64 -6.92
CA TRP A 218 -31.15 -2.27 -6.17
C TRP A 218 -30.42 -1.05 -6.72
N ASN A 219 -30.63 -0.68 -7.98
CA ASN A 219 -30.01 0.50 -8.62
C ASN A 219 -28.48 0.58 -8.45
N GLY A 220 -27.77 -0.56 -8.48
CA GLY A 220 -26.31 -0.61 -8.35
C GLY A 220 -25.77 -0.43 -6.91
N CYS A 221 -26.62 -0.58 -5.90
CA CYS A 221 -26.25 -0.41 -4.49
C CYS A 221 -25.96 -1.73 -3.75
N GLU A 222 -25.94 -2.87 -4.46
CA GLU A 222 -25.70 -4.21 -3.90
C GLU A 222 -24.36 -4.31 -3.15
N ASP A 223 -23.35 -3.59 -3.64
CA ASP A 223 -21.98 -3.61 -3.13
C ASP A 223 -21.55 -2.29 -2.47
N ALA A 224 -22.49 -1.38 -2.19
CA ALA A 224 -22.21 -0.02 -1.70
C ALA A 224 -21.31 -0.01 -0.45
N HIS A 225 -21.54 -0.95 0.48
CA HIS A 225 -20.69 -1.16 1.67
C HIS A 225 -19.23 -1.46 1.35
N LYS A 226 -18.94 -2.29 0.31
CA LYS A 226 -17.58 -2.61 -0.10
C LYS A 226 -16.92 -1.41 -0.76
N ARG A 227 -17.64 -0.73 -1.67
CA ARG A 227 -17.17 0.50 -2.33
C ARG A 227 -16.83 1.58 -1.31
N LEU A 228 -17.68 1.76 -0.29
CA LEU A 228 -17.43 2.69 0.82
C LEU A 228 -16.15 2.34 1.59
N VAL A 229 -16.00 1.09 2.05
CA VAL A 229 -14.80 0.67 2.78
C VAL A 229 -13.56 1.00 1.97
N ASN A 230 -13.54 0.61 0.70
CA ASN A 230 -12.42 0.87 -0.21
C ASN A 230 -12.13 2.37 -0.38
N LYS A 231 -13.17 3.21 -0.47
CA LYS A 231 -13.04 4.67 -0.57
C LYS A 231 -12.49 5.30 0.71
N LEU A 232 -12.87 4.79 1.87
CA LEU A 232 -12.44 5.32 3.16
C LEU A 232 -11.01 4.91 3.50
N ILE A 233 -10.69 3.61 3.38
CA ILE A 233 -9.41 3.09 3.88
C ILE A 233 -8.32 3.07 2.81
N GLY A 234 -8.69 2.94 1.53
CA GLY A 234 -7.77 2.64 0.45
C GLY A 234 -7.28 1.19 0.50
N GLU A 235 -7.89 0.31 -0.29
CA GLU A 235 -7.52 -1.12 -0.33
C GLU A 235 -6.10 -1.39 -0.85
N GLY A 236 -5.54 -0.51 -1.68
CA GLY A 236 -4.14 -0.58 -2.15
C GLY A 236 -3.15 0.20 -1.29
N ARG A 237 -3.49 0.50 -0.03
CA ARG A 237 -2.64 1.28 0.87
C ARG A 237 -1.42 0.49 1.33
N ILE A 238 -0.37 1.22 1.70
CA ILE A 238 0.81 0.64 2.35
C ILE A 238 0.58 0.61 3.86
N PHE A 239 0.79 -0.55 4.48
CA PHE A 239 0.55 -0.76 5.92
C PHE A 239 1.79 -0.59 6.81
N SER A 240 2.99 -0.47 6.24
CA SER A 240 4.21 -0.25 7.03
C SER A 240 4.29 1.22 7.47
N GLY A 241 3.81 1.49 8.68
CA GLY A 241 3.83 2.83 9.25
C GLY A 241 3.37 2.83 10.70
N SER A 242 4.20 2.27 11.58
CA SER A 242 4.31 2.66 12.99
C SER A 242 5.71 2.36 13.47
#